data_AF-A0A7V4TH23-F1
#
_entry.id   AF-A0A7V4TH23-F1
#
_cell.length_a   1.000
_cell.length_b   1.000
_cell.length_c   1.000
_cell.angle_alpha   90.00
_cell.angle_beta   90.00
_cell.angle_gamma   90.00
#
_symmetry.space_group_name_H-M   'P 1'
#
loop_
_entity.id
_entity.type
_entity.pdbx_description
1 polymer ?
#
loop_
_entity_poly.entity_id
_entity_poly.type
_entity_poly.pdbx_seq_one_letter_code
_entity_poly.pdbx_strand_id
1 'polypeptide(L)'
;MSRGRIALLLAHLEEQWRVLERIYAGLQELSIQDEKDTVYAGYLLHNFYTAFEDLMREVARTFENTVDDTARYHRELLKRMKLNVAGIRPALVSEASFRILDEL
;
A
#
# COMPACT_ATOMS: atom_id res chain seq x y z
N MET A 1 10.39 7.85 -18.77
CA MET A 1 10.54 8.38 -17.40
C MET A 1 11.95 8.91 -17.18
N SER A 2 12.12 10.02 -16.45
CA SER A 2 13.46 10.50 -16.08
C SER A 2 14.04 9.64 -14.94
N ARG A 3 15.37 9.43 -14.95
CA ARG A 3 16.08 8.73 -13.85
C ARG A 3 15.80 9.38 -12.49
N GLY A 4 15.63 10.70 -12.45
CA GLY A 4 15.30 11.44 -11.23
C GLY A 4 13.96 11.06 -10.60
N ARG A 5 12.89 10.91 -11.39
CA ARG A 5 11.59 10.45 -10.85
C ARG A 5 11.66 9.06 -10.24
N ILE A 6 12.39 8.13 -10.88
CA ILE A 6 12.55 6.76 -10.34
C ILE A 6 13.35 6.78 -9.04
N ALA A 7 14.42 7.57 -8.96
CA ALA A 7 15.21 7.70 -7.73
C ALA A 7 14.38 8.27 -6.57
N LEU A 8 13.53 9.28 -6.83
CA LEU A 8 12.62 9.84 -5.84
C LEU A 8 11.58 8.82 -5.38
N LEU A 9 10.98 8.06 -6.31
CA LEU A 9 10.06 6.97 -5.96
C LEU A 9 10.76 5.96 -5.05
N LEU A 10 11.96 5.49 -5.40
CA LEU A 10 12.70 4.52 -4.58
C LEU A 10 12.96 5.04 -3.17
N ALA A 11 13.42 6.28 -3.03
CA ALA A 11 13.64 6.89 -1.71
C ALA A 11 12.33 6.97 -0.88
N HIS A 12 11.22 7.33 -1.53
CA HIS A 12 9.92 7.34 -0.87
C HIS A 12 9.46 5.93 -0.46
N LEU A 13 9.66 4.92 -1.32
CA LEU A 13 9.35 3.53 -1.00
C LEU A 13 10.14 3.03 0.21
N GLU A 14 11.44 3.37 0.29
CA GLU A 14 12.30 3.01 1.43
C GLU A 14 11.83 3.66 2.73
N GLU A 15 11.42 4.93 2.69
CA GLU A 15 10.91 5.63 3.86
C GLU A 15 9.57 5.04 4.34
N GLN A 16 8.63 4.83 3.40
CA GLN A 16 7.32 4.23 3.70
C GLN A 16 7.46 2.79 4.23
N TRP A 17 8.44 2.04 3.72
CA TRP A 17 8.72 0.69 4.20
C TRP A 17 9.06 0.66 5.69
N ARG A 18 9.87 1.61 6.18
CA ARG A 18 10.20 1.73 7.61
C ARG A 18 8.97 2.01 8.47
N VAL A 19 8.03 2.80 7.95
CA VAL A 19 6.75 3.07 8.64
C VAL A 19 5.93 1.79 8.75
N LEU A 20 5.81 1.03 7.65
CA LEU A 20 5.11 -0.24 7.62
C LEU A 20 5.72 -1.26 8.58
N GLU A 21 7.05 -1.39 8.60
CA GLU A 21 7.77 -2.27 9.53
C GLU A 21 7.46 -1.92 10.98
N ARG A 22 7.42 -0.63 11.33
CA ARG A 22 7.10 -0.19 12.69
C ARG A 22 5.67 -0.55 13.10
N ILE A 23 4.70 -0.33 12.21
CA ILE A 23 3.29 -0.67 12.49
C ILE A 23 3.13 -2.19 12.60
N TYR A 24 3.77 -2.95 11.72
CA TYR A 24 3.75 -4.41 11.72
C TYR A 24 4.36 -4.98 13.00
N ALA A 25 5.50 -4.45 13.45
CA ALA A 25 6.10 -4.84 14.73
C ALA A 25 5.13 -4.61 15.90
N GLY A 26 4.46 -3.44 15.94
CA GLY A 26 3.43 -3.15 16.93
C GLY A 26 2.26 -4.15 16.90
N LEU A 27 1.83 -4.59 15.71
CA LEU A 27 0.80 -5.63 15.56
C LEU A 27 1.28 -7.01 16.05
N GLN A 28 2.55 -7.36 15.81
CA GLN A 28 3.12 -8.64 16.24
C GLN A 28 3.29 -8.73 17.77
N GLU A 29 3.60 -7.61 18.41
CA GLU A 29 3.80 -7.53 19.85
C GLU A 29 2.47 -7.37 20.63
N LEU A 30 1.37 -7.04 19.93
CA LEU A 30 0.08 -6.79 20.56
C LEU A 30 -0.54 -8.08 21.10
N SER A 31 -0.89 -8.07 22.39
CA SER A 31 -1.71 -9.09 23.03
C SER A 31 -3.08 -8.51 23.33
N ILE A 32 -4.13 -9.15 22.82
CA ILE A 32 -5.52 -8.68 23.01
C ILE A 32 -6.06 -9.30 24.30
N GLN A 33 -6.20 -8.49 25.35
CA GLN A 33 -6.76 -8.90 26.64
C GLN A 33 -8.11 -8.24 26.92
N ASP A 34 -8.29 -6.99 26.45
CA ASP A 34 -9.52 -6.24 26.65
C ASP A 34 -9.99 -5.46 25.40
N GLU A 35 -11.06 -4.69 25.59
CA GLU A 35 -11.65 -3.86 24.53
C GLU A 35 -10.70 -2.76 24.05
N LYS A 36 -9.85 -2.20 24.93
CA LYS A 36 -8.90 -1.15 24.55
C LYS A 36 -7.81 -1.72 23.64
N ASP A 37 -7.32 -2.92 23.95
CA ASP A 37 -6.37 -3.61 23.08
C ASP A 37 -6.98 -3.90 21.70
N THR A 38 -8.27 -4.29 21.68
CA THR A 38 -9.01 -4.53 20.44
C THR A 38 -9.14 -3.26 19.59
N VAL A 39 -9.47 -2.13 20.22
CA VAL A 39 -9.54 -0.82 19.54
C VAL A 39 -8.15 -0.42 19.02
N TYR A 40 -7.10 -0.65 19.80
CA TYR A 40 -5.73 -0.36 19.38
C TYR A 40 -5.28 -1.25 18.21
N ALA A 41 -5.65 -2.54 18.20
CA ALA A 41 -5.43 -3.44 17.07
C ALA A 41 -6.10 -2.90 15.80
N GLY A 42 -7.36 -2.49 15.90
CA GLY A 42 -8.09 -1.88 14.79
C GLY A 42 -7.40 -0.62 14.25
N TYR A 43 -6.92 0.25 15.15
CA TYR A 43 -6.14 1.44 14.79
C TYR A 43 -4.84 1.09 14.05
N LEU A 44 -4.07 0.13 14.54
CA LEU A 44 -2.84 -0.31 13.90
C LEU A 44 -3.10 -0.94 12.52
N LEU A 45 -4.12 -1.80 12.40
CA LEU A 45 -4.51 -2.41 11.13
C LEU A 45 -4.95 -1.36 10.10
N HIS A 46 -5.77 -0.39 10.52
CA HIS A 46 -6.19 0.72 9.65
C HIS A 46 -4.98 1.50 9.15
N ASN A 47 -4.07 1.89 10.04
CA ASN A 47 -2.86 2.62 9.66
C ASN A 47 -1.94 1.81 8.75
N PHE A 48 -1.81 0.51 8.99
CA PHE A 48 -1.04 -0.39 8.15
C PHE A 48 -1.59 -0.40 6.73
N TYR A 49 -2.91 -0.49 6.59
CA TYR A 49 -3.58 -0.46 5.30
C TYR A 49 -3.40 0.87 4.58
N THR A 50 -3.64 1.98 5.27
CA THR A 50 -3.47 3.33 4.71
C THR A 50 -2.04 3.58 4.23
N ALA A 51 -1.04 3.11 4.97
CA ALA A 51 0.36 3.23 4.54
C ALA A 51 0.65 2.46 3.24
N PHE A 52 0.05 1.27 3.07
CA PHE A 52 0.12 0.54 1.79
C PHE A 52 -0.59 1.29 0.65
N GLU A 53 -1.77 1.85 0.90
CA GLU A 53 -2.49 2.66 -0.10
C GLU A 53 -1.67 3.85 -0.58
N ASP A 54 -1.05 4.58 0.34
CA ASP A 54 -0.22 5.74 0.04
C ASP A 54 0.97 5.35 -0.84
N LEU A 55 1.62 4.22 -0.54
CA LEU A 55 2.69 3.66 -1.34
C LEU A 55 2.22 3.34 -2.76
N MET A 56 1.10 2.62 -2.88
CA MET A 56 0.51 2.29 -4.18
C MET A 56 0.10 3.52 -4.98
N ARG A 57 -0.40 4.56 -4.30
CA ARG A 57 -0.75 5.85 -4.89
C ARG A 57 0.46 6.56 -5.46
N GLU A 58 1.59 6.58 -4.74
CA GLU A 58 2.82 7.21 -5.24
C GLU A 58 3.39 6.46 -6.45
N VAL A 59 3.32 5.13 -6.44
CA VAL A 59 3.65 4.31 -7.62
C VAL A 59 2.73 4.68 -8.78
N ALA A 60 1.41 4.71 -8.59
CA ALA A 60 0.46 5.06 -9.64
C ALA A 60 0.73 6.47 -10.22
N ARG A 61 0.98 7.46 -9.36
CA ARG A 61 1.33 8.84 -9.76
C ARG A 61 2.61 8.90 -10.58
N THR A 62 3.64 8.17 -10.14
CA THR A 62 4.95 8.15 -10.80
C THR A 62 4.89 7.61 -12.22
N PHE A 63 4.02 6.61 -12.45
CA PHE A 63 3.84 5.95 -13.74
C PHE A 63 2.59 6.44 -14.51
N GLU A 64 2.04 7.61 -14.13
CA GLU A 64 0.92 8.28 -14.82
C GLU A 64 -0.35 7.41 -14.93
N ASN A 65 -0.57 6.54 -13.95
CA ASN A 65 -1.73 5.68 -13.79
C ASN A 65 -2.84 6.43 -13.01
N THR A 66 -3.36 7.54 -13.55
CA THR A 66 -4.37 8.39 -12.87
C THR A 66 -5.70 7.67 -12.66
N VAL A 67 -6.11 7.53 -11.39
CA VAL A 67 -7.39 6.92 -11.01
C VAL A 67 -8.41 8.05 -10.91
N ASP A 68 -9.26 8.19 -11.92
CA ASP A 68 -10.15 9.36 -12.05
C ASP A 68 -11.48 9.21 -11.28
N ASP A 69 -11.84 7.98 -10.89
CA ASP A 69 -13.08 7.70 -10.15
C ASP A 69 -12.83 7.59 -8.65
N THR A 70 -13.28 8.59 -7.90
CA THR A 70 -13.15 8.65 -6.43
C THR A 70 -14.05 7.63 -5.71
N ALA A 71 -15.16 7.19 -6.31
CA ALA A 71 -16.08 6.24 -5.69
C ALA A 71 -15.57 4.80 -5.73
N ARG A 72 -14.65 4.48 -6.65
CA ARG A 72 -14.03 3.15 -6.82
C ARG A 72 -12.51 3.19 -6.72
N TYR A 73 -11.99 4.28 -6.17
CA TYR A 73 -10.57 4.61 -6.17
C TYR A 73 -9.69 3.48 -5.66
N HIS A 74 -10.08 2.89 -4.53
CA HIS A 74 -9.30 1.89 -3.84
C HIS A 74 -9.11 0.60 -4.67
N ARG A 75 -10.23 0.02 -5.12
CA ARG A 75 -10.24 -1.18 -5.97
C ARG A 75 -9.51 -0.97 -7.29
N GLU A 76 -9.69 0.20 -7.90
CA GLU A 76 -9.03 0.52 -9.17
C GLU A 76 -7.52 0.69 -9.01
N LEU A 77 -7.07 1.28 -7.89
CA LEU A 77 -5.66 1.34 -7.53
C LEU A 77 -5.06 -0.07 -7.41
N LEU A 78 -5.72 -0.97 -6.66
CA LEU A 78 -5.28 -2.36 -6.50
C LEU A 78 -5.19 -3.12 -7.84
N LYS A 79 -6.21 -2.98 -8.70
CA LYS A 79 -6.22 -3.60 -10.04
C LYS A 79 -5.01 -3.17 -10.85
N ARG A 80 -4.66 -1.88 -10.80
CA ARG A 80 -3.51 -1.35 -11.53
C ARG A 80 -2.20 -1.83 -10.95
N MET A 81 -2.09 -1.93 -9.62
CA MET A 81 -0.89 -2.46 -8.98
C MET A 81 -0.62 -3.92 -9.36
N LYS A 82 -1.67 -4.70 -9.61
CA LYS A 82 -1.61 -6.08 -10.10
C LYS A 82 -1.17 -6.20 -11.57
N LEU A 83 -1.34 -5.18 -12.40
CA LEU A 83 -0.93 -5.24 -13.80
C LEU A 83 0.60 -5.21 -13.94
N ASN A 84 1.13 -6.15 -14.73
CA ASN A 84 2.48 -6.06 -15.27
C ASN A 84 2.48 -5.15 -16.51
N VAL A 85 3.16 -4.02 -16.44
CA VAL A 85 3.28 -3.08 -17.55
C VAL A 85 4.65 -3.28 -18.20
N ALA A 86 4.68 -4.11 -19.26
CA ALA A 86 5.92 -4.54 -19.90
C ALA A 86 6.82 -3.36 -20.30
N GLY A 87 8.10 -3.42 -19.90
CA GLY A 87 9.10 -2.38 -20.17
C GLY A 87 8.95 -1.10 -19.33
N ILE A 88 7.94 -1.00 -18.46
CA ILE A 88 7.67 0.18 -17.64
C ILE A 88 7.73 -0.15 -16.14
N ARG A 89 6.92 -1.10 -15.69
CA ARG A 89 6.81 -1.45 -14.26
C ARG A 89 6.29 -2.89 -14.10
N PRO A 90 6.95 -3.73 -13.28
CA PRO A 90 6.40 -5.04 -12.94
C PRO A 90 5.10 -4.92 -12.13
N ALA A 91 4.35 -6.01 -12.04
CA ALA A 91 3.24 -6.09 -11.08
C ALA A 91 3.81 -5.89 -9.66
N LEU A 92 3.21 -4.97 -8.91
CA LEU A 92 3.59 -4.67 -7.53
C LEU A 92 2.88 -5.61 -6.55
N VAL A 93 1.65 -6.00 -6.88
CA VAL A 93 0.80 -6.85 -6.04
C VAL A 93 0.52 -8.15 -6.80
N SER A 94 0.63 -9.28 -6.12
CA SER A 94 0.31 -10.59 -6.69
C SER A 94 -1.21 -10.79 -6.84
N GLU A 95 -1.63 -11.78 -7.64
CA GLU A 95 -3.05 -12.18 -7.72
C GLU A 95 -3.63 -12.59 -6.35
N ALA A 96 -2.84 -13.28 -5.54
CA ALA A 96 -3.26 -13.74 -4.22
C ALA A 96 -3.46 -12.55 -3.27
N SER A 97 -2.48 -11.63 -3.23
CA SER A 97 -2.56 -10.41 -2.43
C SER A 97 -3.71 -9.51 -2.88
N PHE A 98 -3.93 -9.37 -4.19
CA PHE A 98 -5.05 -8.59 -4.72
C PHE A 98 -6.39 -9.09 -4.21
N ARG A 99 -6.62 -10.42 -4.20
CA ARG A 99 -7.88 -11.00 -3.72
C ARG A 99 -8.14 -10.69 -2.24
N ILE A 100 -7.09 -10.79 -1.42
CA ILE A 100 -7.20 -10.48 0.02
C ILE A 100 -7.49 -8.99 0.23
N LEU A 101 -6.80 -8.11 -0.51
CA LEU A 101 -6.92 -6.66 -0.35
C LEU A 101 -8.23 -6.10 -0.94
N ASP A 102 -8.80 -6.71 -1.99
CA ASP A 102 -10.08 -6.27 -2.61
C ASP A 102 -11.30 -6.60 -1.73
N GLU A 103 -11.14 -7.46 -0.71
CA GLU A 103 -12.19 -7.85 0.24
C GLU A 103 -12.21 -6.99 1.52
N LEU A 104 -11.20 -6.14 1.73
CA LEU A 104 -11.07 -5.22 2.87
C LEU A 104 -11.76 -3.87 2.59
#